data_AF-A0A947XSJ5-F1
#
_entry.id   AF-A0A947XSJ5-F1
#
_cell.length_a   1.000
_cell.length_b   1.000
_cell.length_c   1.000
_cell.angle_alpha   90.00
_cell.angle_beta   90.00
_cell.angle_gamma   90.00
#
_symmetry.space_group_name_H-M   'P 1'
#
loop_
_entity.id
_entity.type
_entity.pdbx_description
1 polymer ?
#
loop_
_entity_poly.entity_id
_entity_poly.type
_entity_poly.pdbx_seq_one_letter_code
_entity_poly.pdbx_strand_id
1 'polypeptide(L)'
;MGRIGGRDVVPHYIKKHKFDLIITLWDCFCVDYAEHIDAPMVNYLPVDAPFTRKMYDYVKHSYRIIAFSNFGYHELLKWFPPAKISYIQHGVDTNLYTPISEEDRKKVRKQINVPEDAFLLIHVGANIGERKHIPQMMLVFKKLLERHENVYWYIYTNMQAEYPQGYDLISFADQLDVLKHLRYPQFNPILEPLEDEGMALLYAASDAYWSA
;
A
#
# COMPACT_ATOMS: atom_id res chain seq x y z
N MET A 1 -23.28 -1.31 10.31
CA MET A 1 -22.48 -2.41 10.88
C MET A 1 -21.14 -1.82 11.26
N GLY A 2 -20.77 -1.80 12.55
CA GLY A 2 -19.55 -1.14 13.01
C GLY A 2 -18.31 -1.81 12.42
N ARG A 3 -17.46 -1.04 11.74
CA ARG A 3 -16.17 -1.55 11.26
C ARG A 3 -15.31 -1.91 12.48
N ILE A 4 -14.61 -3.04 12.42
CA ILE A 4 -13.61 -3.42 13.43
C ILE A 4 -12.61 -2.25 13.53
N GLY A 5 -12.35 -1.76 14.75
CA GLY A 5 -11.49 -0.59 14.99
C GLY A 5 -12.19 0.78 14.95
N GLY A 6 -13.51 0.84 14.76
CA GLY A 6 -14.29 2.08 14.81
C GLY A 6 -14.66 2.53 16.23
N ARG A 7 -15.08 3.79 16.34
CA ARG A 7 -15.52 4.47 17.57
C ARG A 7 -16.48 3.65 18.44
N ASP A 8 -17.40 2.91 17.83
CA ASP A 8 -18.43 2.16 18.56
C ASP A 8 -17.95 0.80 19.06
N VAL A 9 -16.84 0.30 18.51
CA VAL A 9 -16.36 -1.08 18.71
C VAL A 9 -15.16 -1.10 19.64
N VAL A 10 -14.26 -0.12 19.53
CA VAL A 10 -13.03 -0.05 20.33
C VAL A 10 -13.30 0.00 21.85
N PRO A 11 -14.22 0.84 22.39
CA PRO A 11 -14.50 0.88 23.83
C PRO A 11 -14.94 -0.47 24.41
N HIS A 12 -15.71 -1.25 23.65
CA HIS A 12 -16.13 -2.59 24.06
C HIS A 12 -14.93 -3.52 24.26
N TYR A 13 -13.99 -3.54 23.31
CA TYR A 13 -12.80 -4.39 23.40
C TYR A 13 -11.82 -3.92 24.47
N ILE A 14 -11.66 -2.61 24.68
CA ILE A 14 -10.88 -2.08 25.82
C ILE A 14 -11.44 -2.63 27.12
N LYS A 15 -12.75 -2.55 27.35
CA LYS A 15 -13.36 -3.06 28.58
C LYS A 15 -13.23 -4.58 28.72
N LYS A 16 -13.38 -5.32 27.62
CA LYS A 16 -13.34 -6.78 27.59
C LYS A 16 -11.93 -7.33 27.86
N HIS A 17 -10.92 -6.75 27.24
CA HIS A 17 -9.54 -7.24 27.28
C HIS A 17 -8.63 -6.45 28.22
N LYS A 18 -9.10 -5.29 28.72
CA LYS A 18 -8.36 -4.38 29.60
C LYS A 18 -7.01 -3.99 29.01
N PHE A 19 -7.02 -3.48 27.79
CA PHE A 19 -5.79 -3.05 27.12
C PHE A 19 -5.13 -1.88 27.85
N ASP A 20 -3.84 -2.02 28.16
CA ASP A 20 -3.03 -0.94 28.76
C ASP A 20 -2.56 0.11 27.73
N LEU A 21 -2.59 -0.24 26.44
CA LEU A 21 -2.12 0.59 25.35
C LEU A 21 -2.82 0.21 24.05
N ILE A 22 -3.16 1.22 23.25
CA ILE A 22 -3.67 1.03 21.89
C ILE A 22 -2.66 1.62 20.90
N ILE A 23 -2.33 0.87 19.87
CA ILE A 23 -1.51 1.33 18.75
C ILE A 23 -2.36 1.24 17.48
N THR A 24 -2.43 2.33 16.73
CA THR A 24 -3.17 2.39 15.46
C THR A 24 -2.21 2.65 14.31
N LEU A 25 -2.49 2.05 13.15
CA LEU A 25 -1.76 2.27 11.90
C LEU A 25 -2.68 2.85 10.81
N TRP A 26 -3.46 3.86 11.16
CA TRP A 26 -4.55 4.39 10.32
C TRP A 26 -4.41 5.90 10.10
N ASP A 27 -5.11 6.42 9.10
CA ASP A 27 -5.23 7.85 8.88
C ASP A 27 -5.77 8.58 10.11
N CYS A 28 -5.33 9.82 10.30
CA CYS A 28 -5.72 10.65 11.44
C CYS A 28 -7.25 10.78 11.61
N PHE A 29 -8.01 10.89 10.51
CA PHE A 29 -9.46 11.04 10.59
C PHE A 29 -10.19 9.77 11.06
N CYS A 30 -9.53 8.61 11.08
CA CYS A 30 -10.11 7.37 11.55
C CYS A 30 -10.02 7.18 13.07
N VAL A 31 -9.30 8.07 13.77
CA VAL A 31 -8.98 7.93 15.21
C VAL A 31 -9.53 9.08 16.07
N ASP A 32 -10.57 9.74 15.58
CA ASP A 32 -11.24 10.88 16.22
C ASP A 32 -11.96 10.54 17.54
N TYR A 33 -11.91 9.28 17.98
CA TYR A 33 -12.48 8.78 19.24
C TYR A 33 -11.45 8.68 20.37
N ALA A 34 -10.20 9.09 20.12
CA ALA A 34 -9.10 9.06 21.09
C ALA A 34 -9.46 9.64 22.46
N GLU A 35 -10.28 10.70 22.48
CA GLU A 35 -10.71 11.39 23.70
C GLU A 35 -11.82 10.66 24.47
N HIS A 36 -12.45 9.64 23.88
CA HIS A 36 -13.60 8.93 24.43
C HIS A 36 -13.26 7.52 24.92
N ILE A 37 -11.98 7.18 24.98
CA ILE A 37 -11.50 5.85 25.40
C ILE A 37 -10.64 5.94 26.66
N ASP A 38 -10.77 4.93 27.52
CA ASP A 38 -10.03 4.83 28.78
C ASP A 38 -8.76 3.98 28.62
N ALA A 39 -7.95 4.30 27.62
CA ALA A 39 -6.64 3.69 27.38
C ALA A 39 -5.74 4.66 26.58
N PRO A 40 -4.44 4.75 26.88
CA PRO A 40 -3.52 5.59 26.12
C PRO A 40 -3.40 5.08 24.68
N MET A 41 -3.45 6.00 23.72
CA MET A 41 -3.36 5.69 22.30
C MET A 41 -2.12 6.27 21.64
N VAL A 42 -1.38 5.41 20.95
CA VAL A 42 -0.24 5.74 20.10
C VAL A 42 -0.71 5.71 18.65
N ASN A 43 -0.74 6.87 18.00
CA ASN A 43 -1.13 6.94 16.59
C ASN A 43 0.09 6.89 15.69
N TYR A 44 0.26 5.80 14.97
CA TYR A 44 1.29 5.61 13.96
C TYR A 44 0.69 5.91 12.58
N LEU A 45 0.75 7.17 12.16
CA LEU A 45 -0.15 7.66 11.11
C LEU A 45 0.57 8.22 9.87
N PRO A 46 -0.05 8.07 8.68
CA PRO A 46 0.40 8.71 7.46
C PRO A 46 0.24 10.23 7.52
N VAL A 47 1.30 10.94 7.12
CA VAL A 47 1.26 12.37 6.80
C VAL A 47 1.90 12.56 5.44
N ASP A 48 1.09 12.86 4.44
CA ASP A 48 1.42 12.91 3.02
C ASP A 48 1.18 14.30 2.39
N ALA A 49 0.67 15.25 3.18
CA ALA A 49 0.45 16.64 2.80
C ALA A 49 0.74 17.58 3.99
N PRO A 50 0.84 18.91 3.77
CA PRO A 50 1.01 19.87 4.87
C PRO A 50 -0.04 19.68 5.96
N PHE A 51 0.42 19.55 7.21
CA PHE A 51 -0.46 19.17 8.30
C PHE A 51 -1.38 20.34 8.68
N THR A 52 -2.68 20.05 8.78
CA THR A 52 -3.71 21.08 8.95
C THR A 52 -4.28 21.09 10.37
N ARG A 53 -4.97 22.18 10.74
CA ARG A 53 -5.73 22.26 12.00
C ARG A 53 -6.71 21.10 12.13
N LYS A 54 -7.39 20.71 11.05
CA LYS A 54 -8.34 19.59 11.04
C LYS A 54 -7.65 18.28 11.40
N MET A 55 -6.48 18.00 10.81
CA MET A 55 -5.69 16.81 11.15
C MET A 55 -5.20 16.84 12.59
N TYR A 56 -4.76 18.01 13.08
CA TYR A 56 -4.40 18.22 14.48
C TYR A 56 -5.56 17.87 15.43
N ASP A 57 -6.77 18.31 15.13
CA ASP A 57 -7.92 18.08 16.00
C ASP A 57 -8.25 16.60 16.17
N TYR A 58 -7.99 15.76 15.16
CA TYR A 58 -8.18 14.32 15.26
C TYR A 58 -7.20 13.63 16.21
N VAL A 59 -5.96 14.12 16.30
CA VAL A 59 -4.86 13.40 16.99
C VAL A 59 -4.31 14.15 18.21
N LYS A 60 -4.86 15.32 18.55
CA LYS A 60 -4.37 16.12 19.70
C LYS A 60 -4.44 15.38 21.03
N HIS A 61 -5.37 14.42 21.17
CA HIS A 61 -5.55 13.60 22.37
C HIS A 61 -4.70 12.32 22.40
N SER A 62 -3.89 12.05 21.36
CA SER A 62 -2.95 10.92 21.37
C SER A 62 -1.98 11.02 22.55
N TYR A 63 -1.65 9.88 23.15
CA TYR A 63 -0.56 9.78 24.12
C TYR A 63 0.80 10.03 23.45
N ARG A 64 1.01 9.37 22.30
CA ARG A 64 2.16 9.58 21.41
C ARG A 64 1.72 9.55 19.96
N ILE A 65 2.50 10.23 19.11
CA ILE A 65 2.33 10.21 17.66
C ILE A 65 3.63 9.66 17.07
N ILE A 66 3.52 8.69 16.18
CA ILE A 66 4.66 8.15 15.45
C ILE A 66 4.53 8.60 14.00
N ALA A 67 5.55 9.31 13.50
CA ALA A 67 5.72 9.61 12.10
C ALA A 67 6.60 8.55 11.46
N PHE A 68 6.19 7.99 10.31
CA PHE A 68 7.05 7.08 9.52
C PHE A 68 7.85 7.77 8.42
N SER A 69 7.59 9.04 8.14
CA SER A 69 8.30 9.80 7.11
C SER A 69 8.97 11.03 7.70
N ASN A 70 10.11 11.42 7.12
CA ASN A 70 10.81 12.64 7.50
C ASN A 70 9.92 13.88 7.29
N PHE A 71 9.18 13.91 6.18
CA PHE A 71 8.19 14.96 5.89
C PHE A 71 7.13 15.04 7.00
N GLY A 72 6.49 13.91 7.32
CA GLY A 72 5.45 13.86 8.34
C GLY A 72 5.93 14.25 9.72
N TYR A 73 7.16 13.86 10.09
CA TYR A 73 7.78 14.26 11.35
C TYR A 73 7.92 15.79 11.45
N HIS A 74 8.43 16.44 10.40
CA HIS A 74 8.60 17.89 10.36
C HIS A 74 7.26 18.64 10.30
N GLU A 75 6.27 18.11 9.61
CA GLU A 75 4.93 18.67 9.61
C GLU A 75 4.30 18.62 11.01
N LEU A 76 4.42 17.50 11.72
CA LEU A 76 3.88 17.32 13.08
C LEU A 76 4.57 18.22 14.11
N LEU A 77 5.89 18.44 13.99
CA LEU A 77 6.65 19.33 14.88
C LEU A 77 6.19 20.78 14.87
N LYS A 78 5.47 21.22 13.82
CA LYS A 78 4.84 22.55 13.78
C LYS A 78 3.66 22.69 14.75
N TRP A 79 3.10 21.57 15.21
CA TRP A 79 1.86 21.52 16.00
C TRP A 79 2.03 20.90 17.38
N PHE A 80 3.03 20.03 17.57
CA PHE A 80 3.27 19.31 18.81
C PHE A 80 4.72 19.45 19.29
N PRO A 81 4.96 19.41 20.61
CA PRO A 81 6.32 19.41 21.13
C PRO A 81 7.05 18.12 20.71
N PRO A 82 8.38 18.15 20.49
CA PRO A 82 9.16 16.97 20.11
C PRO A 82 8.95 15.77 21.04
N ALA A 83 8.77 16.01 22.34
CA ALA A 83 8.51 14.95 23.32
C ALA A 83 7.23 14.12 23.07
N LYS A 84 6.30 14.61 22.24
CA LYS A 84 5.06 13.91 21.87
C LYS A 84 5.20 13.07 20.59
N ILE A 85 6.25 13.29 19.80
CA ILE A 85 6.42 12.71 18.47
C ILE A 85 7.65 11.81 18.43
N SER A 86 7.49 10.59 17.93
CA SER A 86 8.60 9.71 17.58
C SER A 86 8.74 9.62 16.06
N TYR A 87 9.98 9.58 15.56
CA TYR A 87 10.25 9.26 14.16
C TYR A 87 10.68 7.80 14.05
N ILE A 88 9.78 6.94 13.58
CA ILE A 88 10.01 5.50 13.42
C ILE A 88 9.48 5.09 12.05
N GLN A 89 10.38 4.74 11.14
CA GLN A 89 10.04 4.31 9.78
C GLN A 89 9.43 2.91 9.78
N HIS A 90 8.68 2.58 8.72
CA HIS A 90 8.27 1.21 8.51
C HIS A 90 9.49 0.30 8.29
N GLY A 91 9.42 -0.90 8.84
CA GLY A 91 10.39 -1.96 8.59
C GLY A 91 9.92 -2.89 7.48
N VAL A 92 10.86 -3.67 6.96
CA VAL A 92 10.62 -4.81 6.07
C VAL A 92 11.48 -5.97 6.56
N ASP A 93 11.01 -7.21 6.42
CA ASP A 93 11.82 -8.39 6.72
C ASP A 93 12.84 -8.61 5.60
N THR A 94 14.10 -8.26 5.86
CA THR A 94 15.19 -8.39 4.90
C THR A 94 15.70 -9.82 4.72
N ASN A 95 15.30 -10.76 5.59
CA ASN A 95 15.57 -12.18 5.36
C ASN A 95 14.62 -12.75 4.31
N LEU A 96 13.38 -12.22 4.28
CA LEU A 96 12.35 -12.63 3.35
C LEU A 96 12.46 -11.89 2.01
N TYR A 97 12.53 -10.55 2.04
CA TYR A 97 12.66 -9.71 0.86
C TYR A 97 14.14 -9.58 0.47
N THR A 98 14.68 -10.66 -0.08
CA THR A 98 16.08 -10.79 -0.49
C THR A 98 16.19 -11.32 -1.92
N PRO A 99 17.28 -11.03 -2.67
CA PRO A 99 17.50 -11.62 -3.98
C PRO A 99 17.49 -13.15 -3.93
N ILE A 100 16.88 -13.76 -4.94
CA ILE A 100 16.83 -15.22 -5.12
C ILE A 100 17.83 -15.68 -6.17
N SER A 101 18.04 -17.00 -6.27
CA SER A 101 18.88 -17.58 -7.31
C SER A 101 18.29 -17.35 -8.71
N GLU A 102 19.13 -17.30 -9.73
CA GLU A 102 18.66 -17.20 -11.13
C GLU A 102 17.76 -18.39 -11.53
N GLU A 103 18.01 -19.57 -10.98
CA GLU A 103 17.17 -20.75 -11.21
C GLU A 103 15.76 -20.54 -10.63
N ASP A 104 15.66 -20.01 -9.41
CA ASP A 104 14.37 -19.75 -8.78
C ASP A 104 13.65 -18.56 -9.42
N ARG A 105 14.37 -17.53 -9.84
CA ARG A 105 13.83 -16.43 -10.65
C ARG A 105 13.15 -16.95 -11.92
N LYS A 106 13.78 -17.88 -12.63
CA LYS A 106 13.19 -18.53 -13.82
C LYS A 106 11.96 -19.36 -13.47
N LYS A 107 11.97 -20.11 -12.37
CA LYS A 107 10.80 -20.87 -11.89
C LYS A 107 9.61 -19.95 -11.62
N VAL A 108 9.82 -18.84 -10.91
CA VAL A 108 8.77 -17.86 -10.62
C VAL A 108 8.25 -17.25 -11.91
N ARG A 109 9.11 -16.77 -12.81
CA ARG A 109 8.71 -16.20 -14.11
C ARG A 109 7.86 -17.17 -14.93
N LYS A 110 8.24 -18.45 -14.96
CA LYS A 110 7.46 -19.50 -15.62
C LYS A 110 6.07 -19.65 -15.01
N GLN A 111 5.95 -19.64 -13.68
CA GLN A 111 4.65 -19.74 -12.99
C GLN A 111 3.71 -18.57 -13.31
N ILE A 112 4.27 -17.36 -13.48
CA ILE A 112 3.49 -16.17 -13.84
C ILE A 112 3.42 -15.93 -15.36
N ASN A 113 3.82 -16.92 -16.18
CA ASN A 113 3.80 -16.88 -17.64
C ASN A 113 4.59 -15.70 -18.25
N VAL A 114 5.74 -15.35 -17.68
CA VAL A 114 6.66 -14.34 -18.22
C VAL A 114 7.85 -15.05 -18.89
N PRO A 115 8.25 -14.66 -20.11
CA PRO A 115 9.46 -15.20 -20.75
C PRO A 115 10.71 -14.99 -19.88
N GLU A 116 11.63 -15.96 -19.88
CA GLU A 116 12.82 -15.89 -19.03
C GLU A 116 13.71 -14.68 -19.34
N ASP A 117 13.82 -14.32 -20.62
CA ASP A 117 14.66 -13.25 -21.15
C ASP A 117 13.96 -11.89 -21.23
N ALA A 118 12.69 -11.81 -20.85
CA ALA A 118 11.92 -10.57 -20.85
C ALA A 118 12.37 -9.61 -19.74
N PHE A 119 12.23 -8.31 -20.00
CA PHE A 119 12.30 -7.31 -18.93
C PHE A 119 10.95 -7.24 -18.20
N LEU A 120 10.94 -7.56 -16.91
CA LEU A 120 9.74 -7.63 -16.08
C LEU A 120 9.64 -6.44 -15.13
N LEU A 121 8.64 -5.60 -15.37
CA LEU A 121 8.21 -4.56 -14.44
C LEU A 121 7.22 -5.16 -13.42
N ILE A 122 7.29 -4.72 -12.17
CA ILE A 122 6.28 -5.02 -11.15
C ILE A 122 5.64 -3.74 -10.62
N HIS A 123 4.31 -3.76 -10.51
CA HIS A 123 3.55 -2.78 -9.75
C HIS A 123 2.74 -3.49 -8.68
N VAL A 124 2.82 -3.02 -7.44
CA VAL A 124 1.99 -3.48 -6.32
C VAL A 124 1.25 -2.28 -5.77
N GLY A 125 -0.07 -2.24 -5.96
CA GLY A 125 -0.87 -1.09 -5.57
C GLY A 125 -2.35 -1.31 -5.82
N ALA A 126 -3.20 -0.92 -4.87
CA ALA A 126 -4.64 -1.04 -5.02
C ALA A 126 -5.16 -0.11 -6.13
N ASN A 127 -6.03 -0.65 -7.00
CA ASN A 127 -6.77 0.10 -8.00
C ASN A 127 -7.97 0.74 -7.32
N ILE A 128 -7.69 1.77 -6.51
CA ILE A 128 -8.66 2.55 -5.77
C ILE A 128 -8.52 4.04 -6.09
N GLY A 129 -9.54 4.60 -6.73
CA GLY A 129 -9.54 5.98 -7.19
C GLY A 129 -8.37 6.32 -8.11
N GLU A 130 -8.04 7.61 -8.22
CA GLU A 130 -7.07 8.13 -9.21
C GLU A 130 -5.61 8.13 -8.73
N ARG A 131 -5.38 8.00 -7.43
CA ARG A 131 -4.09 8.31 -6.76
C ARG A 131 -2.89 7.51 -7.28
N LYS A 132 -3.13 6.30 -7.81
CA LYS A 132 -2.08 5.42 -8.34
C LYS A 132 -1.82 5.58 -9.83
N HIS A 133 -2.65 6.36 -10.52
CA HIS A 133 -2.49 6.70 -11.93
C HIS A 133 -2.23 5.48 -12.84
N ILE A 134 -2.81 4.32 -12.52
CA ILE A 134 -2.59 3.07 -13.26
C ILE A 134 -2.96 3.20 -14.74
N PRO A 135 -4.08 3.87 -15.13
CA PRO A 135 -4.38 4.13 -16.54
C PRO A 135 -3.30 4.96 -17.25
N GLN A 136 -2.75 5.99 -16.60
CA GLN A 136 -1.68 6.80 -17.17
C GLN A 136 -0.39 5.99 -17.33
N MET A 137 -0.08 5.12 -16.36
CA MET A 137 1.03 4.18 -16.48
C MET A 137 0.84 3.23 -17.67
N MET A 138 -0.37 2.72 -17.93
CA MET A 138 -0.64 1.90 -19.12
C MET A 138 -0.39 2.65 -20.45
N LEU A 139 -0.73 3.94 -20.52
CA LEU A 139 -0.42 4.77 -21.69
C LEU A 139 1.09 4.94 -21.89
N VAL A 140 1.85 5.09 -20.80
CA VAL A 140 3.32 5.13 -20.86
C VAL A 140 3.89 3.76 -21.23
N PHE A 141 3.30 2.69 -20.73
CA PHE A 141 3.71 1.32 -21.04
C PHE A 141 3.55 1.00 -22.52
N LYS A 142 2.46 1.44 -23.15
CA LYS A 142 2.29 1.36 -24.60
C LYS A 142 3.46 1.99 -25.37
N LYS A 143 3.85 3.21 -24.98
CA LYS A 143 4.99 3.92 -25.60
C LYS A 143 6.33 3.21 -25.35
N LEU A 144 6.45 2.50 -24.24
CA LEU A 144 7.62 1.67 -23.96
C LEU A 144 7.67 0.46 -24.91
N LEU A 145 6.53 -0.21 -25.11
CA LEU A 145 6.41 -1.36 -26.03
C LEU A 145 6.70 -0.99 -27.49
N GLU A 146 6.36 0.24 -27.91
CA GLU A 146 6.72 0.78 -29.24
C GLU A 146 8.24 0.84 -29.48
N ARG A 147 9.06 0.78 -28.41
CA ARG A 147 10.53 0.83 -28.48
C ARG A 147 11.18 -0.50 -28.07
N HIS A 148 10.51 -1.28 -27.24
CA HIS A 148 11.01 -2.52 -26.66
C HIS A 148 9.90 -3.56 -26.59
N GLU A 149 9.91 -4.52 -27.52
CA GLU A 149 8.85 -5.53 -27.61
C GLU A 149 8.94 -6.60 -26.49
N ASN A 150 10.13 -6.87 -25.96
CA ASN A 150 10.34 -7.89 -24.92
C ASN A 150 10.24 -7.33 -23.49
N VAL A 151 9.17 -6.58 -23.23
CA VAL A 151 8.86 -6.04 -21.90
C VAL A 151 7.50 -6.55 -21.44
N TYR A 152 7.44 -6.98 -20.18
CA TYR A 152 6.23 -7.41 -19.51
C TYR A 152 6.01 -6.61 -18.24
N TRP A 153 4.76 -6.44 -17.86
CA TRP A 153 4.39 -5.75 -16.64
C TRP A 153 3.45 -6.60 -15.81
N TYR A 154 3.92 -7.02 -14.62
CA TYR A 154 3.08 -7.64 -13.62
C TYR A 154 2.39 -6.56 -12.78
N ILE A 155 1.07 -6.47 -12.86
CA ILE A 155 0.25 -5.54 -12.10
C ILE A 155 -0.47 -6.32 -10.99
N TYR A 156 0.08 -6.28 -9.78
CA TYR A 156 -0.55 -6.86 -8.61
C TYR A 156 -1.60 -5.89 -8.07
N THR A 157 -2.82 -6.02 -8.59
CA THR A 157 -3.97 -5.16 -8.24
C THR A 157 -5.30 -5.84 -8.58
N ASN A 158 -6.40 -5.27 -8.11
CA ASN A 158 -7.74 -5.62 -8.58
C ASN A 158 -7.96 -5.03 -9.99
N MET A 159 -7.85 -5.87 -11.02
CA MET A 159 -7.91 -5.42 -12.43
C MET A 159 -9.29 -4.96 -12.88
N GLN A 160 -10.35 -5.41 -12.21
CA GLN A 160 -11.73 -5.06 -12.52
C GLN A 160 -12.31 -4.27 -11.35
N ALA A 161 -12.58 -2.99 -11.58
CA ALA A 161 -13.31 -2.12 -10.68
C ALA A 161 -14.09 -1.09 -11.49
N GLU A 162 -15.09 -0.48 -10.86
CA GLU A 162 -15.91 0.55 -11.48
C GLU A 162 -15.53 1.93 -10.96
N TYR A 163 -15.47 2.91 -11.87
CA TYR A 163 -15.25 4.30 -11.49
C TYR A 163 -16.44 4.79 -10.65
N PRO A 164 -16.21 5.56 -9.55
CA PRO A 164 -14.95 6.16 -9.12
C PRO A 164 -14.12 5.30 -8.16
N GLN A 165 -14.59 4.09 -7.82
CA GLN A 165 -13.91 3.24 -6.85
C GLN A 165 -12.63 2.61 -7.42
N GLY A 166 -12.53 2.43 -8.72
CA GLY A 166 -11.31 2.03 -9.43
C GLY A 166 -11.56 2.08 -10.95
N TYR A 167 -10.76 1.33 -11.71
CA TYR A 167 -10.88 1.28 -13.17
C TYR A 167 -11.02 -0.15 -13.70
N ASP A 168 -11.70 -0.30 -14.85
CA ASP A 168 -11.65 -1.53 -15.65
C ASP A 168 -10.34 -1.52 -16.46
N LEU A 169 -9.30 -2.05 -15.84
CA LEU A 169 -7.94 -2.05 -16.39
C LEU A 169 -7.78 -3.10 -17.49
N ILE A 170 -8.62 -4.14 -17.52
CA ILE A 170 -8.56 -5.18 -18.56
C ILE A 170 -9.06 -4.60 -19.88
N SER A 171 -10.27 -4.03 -19.88
CA SER A 171 -10.84 -3.40 -21.08
C SER A 171 -9.96 -2.27 -21.59
N PHE A 172 -9.37 -1.48 -20.68
CA PHE A 172 -8.46 -0.40 -21.07
C PHE A 172 -7.15 -0.92 -21.67
N ALA A 173 -6.54 -1.97 -21.09
CA ALA A 173 -5.33 -2.58 -21.64
C ALA A 173 -5.58 -3.24 -23.01
N ASP A 174 -6.76 -3.82 -23.22
CA ASP A 174 -7.19 -4.39 -24.50
C ASP A 174 -7.32 -3.31 -25.58
N GLN A 175 -8.00 -2.19 -25.27
CA GLN A 175 -8.10 -1.03 -26.18
C GLN A 175 -6.74 -0.45 -26.57
N LEU A 176 -5.74 -0.57 -25.70
CA LEU A 176 -4.37 -0.11 -25.97
C LEU A 176 -3.51 -1.14 -26.73
N ASP A 177 -4.01 -2.37 -26.95
CA ASP A 177 -3.27 -3.55 -27.45
C ASP A 177 -2.02 -3.90 -26.60
N VAL A 178 -2.11 -3.70 -25.27
CA VAL A 178 -1.03 -4.03 -24.35
C VAL A 178 -1.34 -5.22 -23.43
N LEU A 179 -2.58 -5.70 -23.41
CA LEU A 179 -3.04 -6.76 -22.50
C LEU A 179 -2.17 -8.02 -22.56
N LYS A 180 -1.68 -8.41 -23.75
CA LYS A 180 -0.79 -9.58 -23.95
C LYS A 180 0.56 -9.47 -23.23
N HIS A 181 1.02 -8.24 -22.94
CA HIS A 181 2.24 -7.95 -22.20
C HIS A 181 2.00 -7.76 -20.69
N LEU A 182 0.75 -7.84 -20.23
CA LEU A 182 0.42 -7.73 -18.83
C LEU A 182 0.29 -9.10 -18.17
N ARG A 183 0.69 -9.17 -16.91
CA ARG A 183 0.36 -10.28 -16.00
C ARG A 183 -0.30 -9.71 -14.75
N TYR A 184 -1.25 -10.43 -14.20
CA TYR A 184 -2.03 -9.96 -13.06
C TYR A 184 -2.69 -11.13 -12.32
N PRO A 185 -3.00 -10.98 -11.03
CA PRO A 185 -3.74 -11.98 -10.27
C PRO A 185 -5.11 -12.28 -10.90
N GLN A 186 -5.50 -13.56 -10.97
CA GLN A 186 -6.84 -13.96 -11.42
C GLN A 186 -7.88 -13.94 -10.30
N PHE A 187 -7.47 -13.51 -9.10
CA PHE A 187 -8.29 -13.32 -7.91
C PHE A 187 -8.29 -11.83 -7.52
N ASN A 188 -9.15 -11.44 -6.59
CA ASN A 188 -9.14 -10.08 -6.05
C ASN A 188 -8.11 -9.97 -4.91
N PRO A 189 -6.96 -9.31 -5.11
CA PRO A 189 -5.90 -9.26 -4.09
C PRO A 189 -6.28 -8.44 -2.85
N ILE A 190 -7.40 -7.71 -2.87
CA ILE A 190 -7.93 -7.04 -1.68
C ILE A 190 -8.63 -8.04 -0.75
N LEU A 191 -9.25 -9.08 -1.33
CA LEU A 191 -10.00 -10.10 -0.58
C LEU A 191 -9.13 -11.31 -0.26
N GLU A 192 -8.27 -11.69 -1.20
CA GLU A 192 -7.40 -12.86 -1.13
C GLU A 192 -5.97 -12.42 -1.47
N PRO A 193 -5.28 -11.69 -0.56
CA PRO A 193 -3.92 -11.26 -0.80
C PRO A 193 -2.97 -12.46 -0.85
N LEU A 194 -1.82 -12.28 -1.53
CA LEU A 194 -0.71 -13.20 -1.41
C LEU A 194 -0.13 -13.13 0.00
N GLU A 195 0.32 -14.28 0.49
CA GLU A 195 1.22 -14.33 1.64
C GLU A 195 2.54 -13.63 1.33
N ASP A 196 3.25 -13.19 2.37
CA ASP A 196 4.47 -12.40 2.26
C ASP A 196 5.56 -13.12 1.44
N GLU A 197 5.69 -14.44 1.55
CA GLU A 197 6.62 -15.24 0.75
C GLU A 197 6.33 -15.17 -0.74
N GLY A 198 5.05 -15.24 -1.11
CA GLY A 198 4.62 -15.13 -2.50
C GLY A 198 4.91 -13.74 -3.08
N MET A 199 4.68 -12.70 -2.28
CA MET A 199 4.98 -11.33 -2.67
C MET A 199 6.48 -11.11 -2.81
N ALA A 200 7.29 -11.59 -1.87
CA ALA A 200 8.75 -11.48 -1.91
C ALA A 200 9.34 -12.16 -3.16
N LEU A 201 8.84 -13.35 -3.52
CA LEU A 201 9.24 -14.03 -4.76
C LEU A 201 8.89 -13.21 -6.01
N LEU A 202 7.71 -12.57 -6.04
CA LEU A 202 7.29 -11.73 -7.16
C LEU A 202 8.18 -10.49 -7.34
N TYR A 203 8.55 -9.83 -6.23
CA TYR A 203 9.53 -8.74 -6.23
C TYR A 203 10.89 -9.23 -6.73
N ALA A 204 11.39 -10.33 -6.19
CA ALA A 204 12.72 -10.86 -6.51
C ALA A 204 12.83 -11.41 -7.95
N ALA A 205 11.71 -11.80 -8.56
CA ALA A 205 11.68 -12.24 -9.96
C ALA A 205 11.64 -11.08 -10.99
N SER A 206 11.36 -9.87 -10.54
CA SER A 206 11.16 -8.68 -11.37
C SER A 206 12.44 -7.86 -11.50
N ASP A 207 12.59 -7.12 -12.61
CA ASP A 207 13.79 -6.34 -12.91
C ASP A 207 13.70 -4.91 -12.38
N ALA A 208 12.48 -4.36 -12.30
CA ALA A 208 12.25 -3.04 -11.72
C ALA A 208 10.85 -2.92 -11.12
N TYR A 209 10.78 -2.20 -9.99
CA TYR A 209 9.51 -1.74 -9.42
C TYR A 209 9.06 -0.44 -10.09
N TRP A 210 7.80 -0.38 -10.49
CA TRP A 210 7.21 0.79 -11.14
C TRP A 210 5.95 1.27 -10.41
N SER A 211 5.97 2.51 -9.93
CA SER A 211 4.82 3.21 -9.36
C SER A 211 4.81 4.66 -9.85
N ALA A 212 3.62 5.22 -9.98
CA ALA A 212 3.38 6.65 -10.07
C ALA A 212 3.03 7.24 -8.70
#